data_AF-A0A5B0WIS9-F1
#
_entry.id   AF-A0A5B0WIS9-F1
#
_cell.length_a   1.000
_cell.length_b   1.000
_cell.length_c   1.000
_cell.angle_alpha   90.00
_cell.angle_beta   90.00
_cell.angle_gamma   90.00
#
_symmetry.space_group_name_H-M   'P 1'
#
loop_
_entity.id
_entity.type
_entity.pdbx_description
1 polymer ?
#
loop_
_entity_poly.entity_id
_entity_poly.type
_entity_poly.pdbx_seq_one_letter_code
_entity_poly.pdbx_strand_id
1 'polypeptide(L)'
;MSSITVAKVLNNNVIIADHPQYSEVVVIGKGIGFNRKLHDRIDLSSVEKMFILRSQEEQEQYKQLLPQVDEKLIEIVHEILLYIMHSSSQPLNEHVHIALTDHISFAIRRYEQDIPIHNPFLYETKEIYPEEYKMAEYAIERINEGMGVELPVDEVGFVALHIVSALSNRQISEVRQHSLLIGDLIGIVENNLEYRIPRDSLDYSRLVTHLRFVLERLRRGESVRETSTLDGLMKREYPEMYTLAWQLTKVIENRVRIPVYPAEVSYLTVHLQRLAQKKEDEVDMETKREI
;
A
#
# COMPACT_ATOMS: atom_id res chain seq x y z
N MET A 1 27.28 27.38 6.54
CA MET A 1 26.12 26.77 5.84
C MET A 1 26.61 25.47 5.26
N SER A 2 25.88 24.38 5.43
CA SER A 2 26.26 23.08 4.90
C SER A 2 25.91 23.05 3.40
N SER A 3 26.82 22.60 2.55
CA SER A 3 26.67 22.55 1.09
C SER A 3 27.14 21.20 0.58
N ILE A 4 26.55 20.73 -0.52
CA ILE A 4 27.06 19.57 -1.27
C ILE A 4 27.89 20.05 -2.46
N THR A 5 28.86 19.25 -2.87
CA THR A 5 29.70 19.55 -4.04
C THR A 5 29.40 18.54 -5.15
N VAL A 6 29.09 19.01 -6.35
CA VAL A 6 28.77 18.14 -7.49
C VAL A 6 30.01 17.32 -7.88
N ALA A 7 29.90 16.00 -7.81
CA ALA A 7 30.93 15.06 -8.24
C ALA A 7 30.67 14.55 -9.66
N LYS A 8 29.40 14.36 -10.04
CA LYS A 8 29.01 13.98 -11.41
C LYS A 8 27.57 14.38 -11.70
N VAL A 9 27.28 14.86 -12.90
CA VAL A 9 25.90 15.03 -13.37
C VAL A 9 25.49 13.77 -14.11
N LEU A 10 24.39 13.13 -13.70
CA LEU A 10 23.87 11.93 -14.37
C LEU A 10 22.85 12.31 -15.43
N ASN A 11 21.91 13.20 -15.09
CA ASN A 11 20.97 13.81 -16.01
C ASN A 11 20.47 15.15 -15.45
N ASN A 12 19.43 15.76 -16.05
CA ASN A 12 18.93 17.05 -15.59
C ASN A 12 18.34 17.01 -14.17
N ASN A 13 17.87 15.85 -13.71
CA ASN A 13 17.14 15.67 -12.45
C ASN A 13 17.91 14.88 -11.39
N VAL A 14 19.11 14.37 -11.71
CA VAL A 14 19.90 13.51 -10.82
C VAL A 14 21.40 13.81 -10.94
N ILE A 15 22.04 13.96 -9.79
CA ILE A 15 23.49 14.16 -9.66
C ILE A 15 24.10 13.21 -8.62
N ILE A 16 25.40 12.96 -8.74
CA ILE A 16 26.24 12.42 -7.66
C ILE A 16 26.96 13.60 -7.02
N ALA A 17 26.95 13.67 -5.70
CA ALA A 17 27.56 14.76 -4.95
C ALA A 17 28.33 14.26 -3.73
N ASP A 18 29.35 15.01 -3.34
CA ASP A 18 30.03 14.85 -2.06
C ASP A 18 29.24 15.57 -0.96
N HIS A 19 28.73 14.78 -0.01
CA HIS A 19 28.02 15.24 1.17
C HIS A 19 28.94 15.29 2.40
N PRO A 20 28.90 16.35 3.22
CA PRO A 20 29.80 16.52 4.37
C PRO A 20 29.75 15.38 5.41
N GLN A 21 28.61 14.71 5.53
CA GLN A 21 28.37 13.65 6.53
C GLN A 21 28.34 12.23 5.96
N TYR A 22 27.98 12.08 4.68
CA TYR A 22 27.66 10.78 4.08
C TYR A 22 28.62 10.41 2.94
N SER A 23 29.64 11.24 2.69
CA SER A 23 30.57 11.09 1.56
C SER A 23 29.80 11.13 0.23
N GLU A 24 29.98 10.17 -0.68
CA GLU A 24 29.25 10.12 -1.93
C GLU A 24 27.75 9.86 -1.70
N VAL A 25 26.89 10.69 -2.28
CA VAL A 25 25.44 10.52 -2.29
C VAL A 25 24.86 10.76 -3.68
N VAL A 26 23.72 10.13 -3.96
CA VAL A 26 22.89 10.46 -5.13
C VAL A 26 21.83 11.47 -4.70
N VAL A 27 21.73 12.58 -5.42
CA VAL A 27 20.77 13.64 -5.16
C VAL A 27 19.79 13.74 -6.31
N ILE A 28 18.51 13.66 -5.98
CA ILE A 28 17.38 13.71 -6.89
C ILE A 28 16.64 15.01 -6.65
N GLY A 29 16.37 15.76 -7.71
CA GLY A 29 15.65 17.01 -7.61
C GLY A 29 15.34 17.62 -8.97
N LYS A 30 14.19 18.28 -9.08
CA LYS A 30 13.76 18.94 -10.33
C LYS A 30 14.81 19.94 -10.82
N GLY A 31 15.40 19.66 -11.98
CA GLY A 31 16.42 20.49 -12.62
C GLY A 31 17.75 20.59 -11.86
N ILE A 32 18.03 19.70 -10.90
CA ILE A 32 19.21 19.81 -10.03
C ILE A 32 20.54 19.68 -10.81
N GLY A 33 20.55 18.91 -11.89
CA GLY A 33 21.70 18.74 -12.78
C GLY A 33 21.75 19.75 -13.94
N PHE A 34 20.69 20.53 -14.15
CA PHE A 34 20.61 21.46 -15.26
C PHE A 34 21.67 22.57 -15.16
N ASN A 35 22.50 22.68 -16.20
CA ASN A 35 23.61 23.63 -16.29
C ASN A 35 24.62 23.56 -15.11
N ARG A 36 24.71 22.40 -14.44
CA ARG A 36 25.70 22.15 -13.39
C ARG A 36 26.98 21.53 -13.94
N LYS A 37 28.09 21.81 -13.27
CA LYS A 37 29.42 21.29 -13.60
C LYS A 37 30.06 20.63 -12.40
N LEU A 38 31.09 19.83 -12.68
CA LEU A 38 31.96 19.24 -11.67
C LEU A 38 32.49 20.34 -10.73
N HIS A 39 32.40 20.09 -9.42
CA HIS A 39 32.79 20.98 -8.33
C HIS A 39 31.89 22.19 -8.07
N ASP A 40 30.75 22.29 -8.74
CA ASP A 40 29.73 23.28 -8.36
C ASP A 40 29.24 23.01 -6.94
N ARG A 41 29.04 24.07 -6.16
CA ARG A 41 28.47 23.99 -4.82
C ARG A 41 26.97 24.25 -4.85
N ILE A 42 26.22 23.43 -4.14
CA ILE A 42 24.78 23.55 -3.97
C ILE A 42 24.49 23.66 -2.48
N ASP A 43 23.83 24.75 -2.09
CA ASP A 43 23.46 24.98 -0.70
C ASP A 43 22.40 23.99 -0.24
N LEU A 44 22.61 23.40 0.95
CA LEU A 44 21.64 22.49 1.52
C LEU A 44 20.34 23.21 1.95
N SER A 45 20.28 24.54 2.00
CA SER A 45 19.02 25.26 2.20
C SER A 45 18.08 25.19 0.99
N SER A 46 18.61 24.88 -0.20
CA SER A 46 17.82 24.62 -1.40
C SER A 46 17.20 23.20 -1.40
N VAL A 47 17.49 22.39 -0.36
CA VAL A 47 17.17 20.95 -0.25
C VAL A 47 15.72 20.66 0.06
N GLU A 48 14.89 21.65 0.41
CA GLU A 48 13.46 21.41 0.63
C GLU A 48 12.78 20.74 -0.58
N LYS A 49 13.41 20.75 -1.76
CA LYS A 49 12.97 20.07 -2.98
C LYS A 49 13.90 18.96 -3.46
N MET A 50 14.84 18.48 -2.64
CA MET A 50 15.81 17.45 -2.98
C MET A 50 15.63 16.21 -2.12
N PHE A 51 15.80 15.05 -2.72
CA PHE A 51 15.95 13.78 -2.03
C PHE A 51 17.39 13.29 -2.14
N ILE A 52 17.93 12.76 -1.04
CA ILE A 52 19.32 12.31 -0.94
C ILE A 52 19.31 10.83 -0.58
N LEU A 53 19.80 9.99 -1.50
CA LEU A 53 20.04 8.57 -1.25
C LEU A 53 21.40 8.42 -0.55
N ARG A 54 21.37 7.88 0.66
CA ARG A 54 22.53 7.78 1.56
C ARG A 54 23.10 6.37 1.56
N SER A 55 22.25 5.34 1.58
CA SER A 55 22.70 3.95 1.54
C SER A 55 23.43 3.65 0.23
N GLN A 56 24.59 3.00 0.31
CA GLN A 56 25.34 2.55 -0.87
C GLN A 56 24.50 1.62 -1.75
N GLU A 57 23.70 0.76 -1.14
CA GLU A 57 22.83 -0.18 -1.86
C GLU A 57 21.81 0.57 -2.72
N GLU A 58 21.11 1.53 -2.14
CA GLU A 58 20.09 2.34 -2.83
C GLU A 58 20.74 3.20 -3.92
N GLN A 59 21.91 3.78 -3.65
CA GLN A 59 22.67 4.53 -4.65
C GLN A 59 23.02 3.68 -5.88
N GLU A 60 23.52 2.46 -5.68
CA GLU A 60 23.87 1.56 -6.79
C GLU A 60 22.64 1.07 -7.55
N GLN A 61 21.57 0.69 -6.85
CA GLN A 61 20.31 0.28 -7.48
C GLN A 61 19.72 1.42 -8.34
N TYR A 62 19.68 2.65 -7.81
CA TYR A 62 19.16 3.78 -8.57
C TYR A 62 20.03 4.10 -9.79
N LYS A 63 21.38 4.07 -9.66
CA LYS A 63 22.31 4.26 -10.78
C LYS A 63 22.07 3.24 -11.91
N GLN A 64 21.71 2.00 -11.59
CA GLN A 64 21.39 0.95 -12.57
C GLN A 64 20.01 1.13 -13.24
N LEU A 65 19.07 1.73 -12.53
CA LEU A 65 17.72 2.03 -13.02
C LEU A 65 17.71 3.19 -14.02
N LEU A 66 18.49 4.25 -13.76
CA LEU A 66 18.48 5.50 -14.54
C LEU A 66 18.57 5.33 -16.06
N PRO A 67 19.44 4.48 -16.64
CA PRO A 67 19.55 4.34 -18.09
C PRO A 67 18.30 3.77 -18.76
N GLN A 68 17.38 3.20 -17.98
CA GLN A 68 16.20 2.49 -18.46
C GLN A 68 14.92 3.31 -18.30
N VAL A 69 15.00 4.51 -17.74
CA VAL A 69 13.86 5.32 -17.31
C VAL A 69 13.96 6.72 -17.93
N ASP A 70 12.82 7.23 -18.42
CA ASP A 70 12.72 8.59 -18.95
C ASP A 70 13.00 9.65 -17.85
N GLU A 71 13.80 10.67 -18.17
CA GLU A 71 14.06 11.80 -17.27
C GLU A 71 12.79 12.51 -16.82
N LYS A 72 11.77 12.56 -17.69
CA LYS A 72 10.45 13.13 -17.41
C LYS A 72 9.71 12.31 -16.35
N LEU A 73 9.80 10.99 -16.41
CA LEU A 73 9.21 10.11 -15.41
C LEU A 73 9.88 10.32 -14.04
N ILE A 74 11.21 10.44 -14.00
CA ILE A 74 11.95 10.74 -12.77
C ILE A 74 11.48 12.06 -12.14
N GLU A 75 11.25 13.10 -12.96
CA GLU A 75 10.73 14.38 -12.49
C GLU A 75 9.32 14.24 -11.89
N ILE A 76 8.42 13.54 -12.56
CA ILE A 76 7.04 13.32 -12.11
C ILE A 76 7.02 12.53 -10.81
N VAL A 77 7.77 11.44 -10.73
CA VAL A 77 7.86 10.62 -9.51
C VAL A 77 8.43 11.45 -8.35
N HIS A 78 9.44 12.27 -8.59
CA HIS A 78 9.97 13.19 -7.57
C HIS A 78 8.91 14.18 -7.06
N GLU A 79 8.12 14.78 -7.94
CA GLU A 79 7.01 15.67 -7.55
C GLU A 79 5.94 14.93 -6.72
N ILE A 80 5.61 13.71 -7.10
CA ILE A 80 4.66 12.85 -6.37
C ILE A 80 5.19 12.53 -4.97
N LEU A 81 6.47 12.16 -4.84
CA LEU A 81 7.07 11.85 -3.54
C LEU A 81 7.15 13.07 -2.62
N LEU A 82 7.43 14.25 -3.17
CA LEU A 82 7.32 15.51 -2.41
C LEU A 82 5.88 15.74 -1.92
N TYR A 83 4.88 15.55 -2.79
CA TYR A 83 3.47 15.69 -2.41
C TYR A 83 3.08 14.71 -1.29
N ILE A 84 3.49 13.44 -1.38
CA ILE A 84 3.22 12.42 -0.35
C ILE A 84 3.88 12.80 0.97
N MET A 85 5.15 13.23 0.95
CA MET A 85 5.88 13.66 2.14
C MET A 85 5.20 14.85 2.82
N HIS A 86 4.75 15.85 2.05
CA HIS A 86 4.03 17.00 2.60
C HIS A 86 2.64 16.64 3.13
N SER A 87 1.91 15.79 2.41
CA SER A 87 0.53 15.40 2.78
C SER A 87 0.51 14.51 4.02
N SER A 88 1.47 13.60 4.15
CA SER A 88 1.57 12.69 5.30
C SER A 88 2.24 13.33 6.52
N SER A 89 2.99 14.43 6.33
CA SER A 89 3.86 15.02 7.36
C SER A 89 4.86 14.02 7.95
N GLN A 90 5.26 13.01 7.17
CA GLN A 90 6.19 11.96 7.57
C GLN A 90 7.35 11.86 6.57
N PRO A 91 8.56 11.49 7.04
CA PRO A 91 9.66 11.17 6.14
C PRO A 91 9.35 9.89 5.37
N LEU A 92 9.87 9.81 4.14
CA LEU A 92 9.78 8.61 3.31
C LEU A 92 11.08 7.80 3.41
N ASN A 93 10.95 6.48 3.39
CA ASN A 93 12.10 5.60 3.18
C ASN A 93 12.73 5.91 1.79
N GLU A 94 14.06 6.07 1.74
CA GLU A 94 14.80 6.40 0.51
C GLU A 94 14.59 5.40 -0.64
N HIS A 95 14.35 4.13 -0.33
CA HIS A 95 14.06 3.05 -1.29
C HIS A 95 12.84 3.34 -2.16
N VAL A 96 11.89 4.18 -1.69
CA VAL A 96 10.67 4.51 -2.45
C VAL A 96 10.99 5.14 -3.81
N HIS A 97 12.10 5.88 -3.92
CA HIS A 97 12.52 6.46 -5.20
C HIS A 97 12.83 5.38 -6.24
N ILE A 98 13.42 4.26 -5.82
CA ILE A 98 13.76 3.15 -6.71
C ILE A 98 12.50 2.35 -6.99
N ALA A 99 11.81 1.91 -5.92
CA ALA A 99 10.66 1.02 -6.03
C ALA A 99 9.51 1.62 -6.82
N LEU A 100 9.14 2.89 -6.55
CA LEU A 100 8.03 3.54 -7.25
C LEU A 100 8.40 3.90 -8.69
N THR A 101 9.64 4.35 -8.94
CA THR A 101 10.10 4.67 -10.31
C THR A 101 10.12 3.42 -11.18
N ASP A 102 10.65 2.30 -10.67
CA ASP A 102 10.67 1.04 -11.39
C ASP A 102 9.26 0.50 -11.65
N HIS A 103 8.39 0.54 -10.62
CA HIS A 103 6.99 0.12 -10.74
C HIS A 103 6.24 0.92 -11.81
N ILE A 104 6.34 2.25 -11.81
CA ILE A 104 5.65 3.08 -12.80
C ILE A 104 6.24 2.93 -14.20
N SER A 105 7.58 2.83 -14.32
CA SER A 105 8.23 2.54 -15.60
C SER A 105 7.69 1.24 -16.18
N PHE A 106 7.55 0.20 -15.35
CA PHE A 106 6.97 -1.08 -15.78
C PHE A 106 5.46 -0.98 -16.07
N ALA A 107 4.69 -0.24 -15.28
CA ALA A 107 3.27 0.00 -15.51
C ALA A 107 3.01 0.66 -16.88
N ILE A 108 3.80 1.69 -17.22
CA ILE A 108 3.73 2.37 -18.51
C ILE A 108 4.07 1.40 -19.65
N ARG A 109 5.18 0.64 -19.54
CA ARG A 109 5.54 -0.35 -20.56
C ARG A 109 4.46 -1.41 -20.78
N ARG A 110 3.79 -1.86 -19.71
CA ARG A 110 2.66 -2.79 -19.82
C ARG A 110 1.46 -2.16 -20.53
N TYR A 111 1.15 -0.91 -20.19
CA TYR A 111 0.08 -0.16 -20.83
C TYR A 111 0.35 0.01 -22.34
N GLU A 112 1.57 0.40 -22.72
CA GLU A 112 1.98 0.53 -24.14
C GLU A 112 1.92 -0.80 -24.92
N GLN A 113 1.95 -1.93 -24.23
CA GLN A 113 1.86 -3.27 -24.79
C GLN A 113 0.44 -3.86 -24.73
N ASP A 114 -0.56 -3.07 -24.30
CA ASP A 114 -1.94 -3.51 -24.08
C ASP A 114 -2.05 -4.74 -23.15
N ILE A 115 -1.12 -4.88 -22.20
CA ILE A 115 -1.13 -6.00 -21.25
C ILE A 115 -2.10 -5.67 -20.12
N PRO A 116 -3.23 -6.41 -19.97
CA PRO A 116 -4.18 -6.14 -18.92
C PRO A 116 -3.58 -6.44 -17.55
N ILE A 117 -3.97 -5.64 -16.56
CA ILE A 117 -3.62 -5.81 -15.16
C ILE A 117 -4.90 -5.92 -14.34
N HIS A 118 -4.86 -6.77 -13.32
CA HIS A 118 -5.91 -6.87 -12.33
C HIS A 118 -5.30 -6.84 -10.93
N ASN A 119 -5.88 -6.02 -10.06
CA ASN A 119 -5.56 -5.93 -8.65
C ASN A 119 -6.66 -6.64 -7.83
N PRO A 120 -6.38 -7.85 -7.32
CA PRO A 120 -7.38 -8.67 -6.63
C PRO A 120 -7.75 -8.15 -5.22
N PHE A 121 -7.09 -7.09 -4.74
CA PHE A 121 -7.30 -6.51 -3.41
C PHE A 121 -7.46 -4.99 -3.48
N LEU A 122 -7.95 -4.45 -4.60
CA LEU A 122 -8.12 -3.01 -4.81
C LEU A 122 -9.04 -2.36 -3.77
N TYR A 123 -10.20 -2.99 -3.51
CA TYR A 123 -11.18 -2.49 -2.55
C TYR A 123 -10.67 -2.59 -1.12
N GLU A 124 -10.04 -3.71 -0.77
CA GLU A 124 -9.38 -3.92 0.50
C GLU A 124 -8.30 -2.86 0.71
N THR A 125 -7.46 -2.59 -0.29
CA THR A 125 -6.44 -1.54 -0.20
C THR A 125 -7.05 -0.17 0.11
N LYS A 126 -8.14 0.19 -0.58
CA LYS A 126 -8.86 1.46 -0.36
C LYS A 126 -9.42 1.57 1.06
N GLU A 127 -10.00 0.49 1.58
CA GLU A 127 -10.57 0.44 2.93
C GLU A 127 -9.50 0.38 4.02
N ILE A 128 -8.38 -0.29 3.76
CA ILE A 128 -7.28 -0.49 4.70
C ILE A 128 -6.44 0.79 4.83
N TYR A 129 -6.16 1.45 3.70
CA TYR A 129 -5.22 2.56 3.55
C TYR A 129 -5.87 3.74 2.79
N PRO A 130 -6.93 4.36 3.31
CA PRO A 130 -7.70 5.36 2.57
C PRO A 130 -6.90 6.62 2.22
N GLU A 131 -6.00 7.06 3.10
CA GLU A 131 -5.16 8.24 2.86
C GLU A 131 -4.08 7.94 1.80
N GLU A 132 -3.43 6.78 1.90
CA GLU A 132 -2.43 6.35 0.90
C GLU A 132 -3.08 6.04 -0.45
N TYR A 133 -4.31 5.53 -0.46
CA TYR A 133 -5.09 5.35 -1.68
C TYR A 133 -5.37 6.69 -2.37
N LYS A 134 -5.79 7.71 -1.61
CA LYS A 134 -6.02 9.05 -2.15
C LYS A 134 -4.73 9.69 -2.68
N MET A 135 -3.60 9.48 -1.99
CA MET A 135 -2.30 9.91 -2.49
C MET A 135 -1.90 9.17 -3.77
N ALA A 136 -2.25 7.89 -3.89
CA ALA A 136 -2.04 7.11 -5.10
C ALA A 136 -2.94 7.54 -6.27
N GLU A 137 -4.19 7.94 -6.02
CA GLU A 137 -5.08 8.52 -7.03
C GLU A 137 -4.43 9.77 -7.65
N TYR A 138 -3.96 10.69 -6.79
CA TYR A 138 -3.21 11.86 -7.24
C TYR A 138 -1.95 11.46 -8.03
N ALA A 139 -1.18 10.47 -7.55
CA ALA A 139 0.02 10.01 -8.24
C ALA A 139 -0.28 9.52 -9.66
N ILE A 140 -1.30 8.67 -9.83
CA ILE A 140 -1.70 8.11 -11.13
C ILE A 140 -2.23 9.20 -12.05
N GLU A 141 -3.02 10.16 -11.55
CA GLU A 141 -3.48 11.31 -12.34
C GLU A 141 -2.29 12.10 -12.90
N ARG A 142 -1.31 12.44 -12.04
CA ARG A 142 -0.11 13.18 -12.45
C ARG A 142 0.76 12.40 -13.45
N ILE A 143 0.82 11.08 -13.33
CA ILE A 143 1.53 10.21 -14.28
C ILE A 143 0.82 10.19 -15.62
N ASN A 144 -0.51 10.00 -15.63
CA ASN A 144 -1.31 9.98 -16.84
C ASN A 144 -1.17 11.30 -17.62
N GLU A 145 -1.31 12.44 -16.94
CA GLU A 145 -1.13 13.77 -17.54
C GLU A 145 0.31 13.99 -18.02
N GLY A 146 1.29 13.61 -17.19
CA GLY A 146 2.71 13.88 -17.45
C GLY A 146 3.29 12.99 -18.54
N MET A 147 2.86 11.73 -18.64
CA MET A 147 3.40 10.76 -19.59
C MET A 147 2.48 10.56 -20.82
N GLY A 148 1.26 11.08 -20.80
CA GLY A 148 0.31 10.92 -21.90
C GLY A 148 -0.21 9.49 -22.02
N VAL A 149 -0.47 8.85 -20.88
CA VAL A 149 -0.96 7.47 -20.76
C VAL A 149 -2.27 7.43 -19.96
N GLU A 150 -2.94 6.27 -19.96
CA GLU A 150 -4.18 6.05 -19.19
C GLU A 150 -4.05 4.78 -18.34
N LEU A 151 -3.24 4.85 -17.28
CA LEU A 151 -3.07 3.73 -16.38
C LEU A 151 -4.40 3.38 -15.68
N PRO A 152 -4.75 2.08 -15.57
CA PRO A 152 -6.02 1.65 -15.01
C PRO A 152 -6.08 1.84 -13.48
N VAL A 153 -7.29 1.86 -12.93
CA VAL A 153 -7.55 2.02 -11.48
C VAL A 153 -6.82 0.96 -10.63
N ASP A 154 -6.55 -0.21 -11.17
CA ASP A 154 -5.76 -1.27 -10.53
C ASP A 154 -4.37 -0.78 -10.10
N GLU A 155 -3.75 0.13 -10.86
CA GLU A 155 -2.46 0.75 -10.54
C GLU A 155 -2.54 1.67 -9.33
N VAL A 156 -3.69 2.33 -9.09
CA VAL A 156 -3.91 3.12 -7.86
C VAL A 156 -3.70 2.24 -6.63
N GLY A 157 -4.26 1.03 -6.63
CA GLY A 157 -4.07 0.09 -5.53
C GLY A 157 -2.62 -0.34 -5.36
N PHE A 158 -1.88 -0.60 -6.44
CA PHE A 158 -0.46 -0.99 -6.32
C PHE A 158 0.42 0.17 -5.85
N VAL A 159 0.20 1.38 -6.36
CA VAL A 159 0.91 2.58 -5.93
C VAL A 159 0.61 2.88 -4.46
N ALA A 160 -0.63 2.71 -4.00
CA ALA A 160 -0.99 2.88 -2.59
C ALA A 160 -0.15 1.97 -1.69
N LEU A 161 0.11 0.72 -2.09
CA LEU A 161 0.97 -0.18 -1.30
C LEU A 161 2.43 0.29 -1.24
N HIS A 162 2.98 0.85 -2.33
CA HIS A 162 4.31 1.46 -2.33
C HIS A 162 4.39 2.64 -1.36
N ILE A 163 3.34 3.47 -1.32
CA ILE A 163 3.24 4.60 -0.38
C ILE A 163 3.19 4.09 1.07
N VAL A 164 2.35 3.08 1.35
CA VAL A 164 2.28 2.46 2.69
C VAL A 164 3.64 1.88 3.09
N SER A 165 4.32 1.17 2.20
CA SER A 165 5.65 0.61 2.42
C SER A 165 6.66 1.70 2.79
N ALA A 166 6.65 2.81 2.05
CA ALA A 166 7.54 3.94 2.26
C ALA A 166 7.30 4.70 3.57
N LEU A 167 6.03 4.95 3.93
CA LEU A 167 5.64 5.67 5.14
C LEU A 167 5.81 4.83 6.41
N SER A 168 5.49 3.53 6.33
CA SER A 168 5.56 2.63 7.49
C SER A 168 6.93 1.96 7.67
N ASN A 169 7.88 2.22 6.75
CA ASN A 169 9.19 1.59 6.70
C ASN A 169 9.11 0.04 6.71
N ARG A 170 8.11 -0.50 5.99
CA ARG A 170 7.84 -1.95 5.86
C ARG A 170 8.21 -2.40 4.46
N GLN A 171 8.57 -3.67 4.31
CA GLN A 171 8.81 -4.23 2.98
C GLN A 171 7.49 -4.29 2.19
N ILE A 172 7.53 -3.87 0.92
CA ILE A 172 6.37 -3.91 0.02
C ILE A 172 5.77 -5.32 -0.09
N SER A 173 6.61 -6.36 -0.03
CA SER A 173 6.19 -7.76 -0.04
C SER A 173 5.28 -8.11 1.14
N GLU A 174 5.59 -7.61 2.34
CA GLU A 174 4.79 -7.79 3.56
C GLU A 174 3.44 -7.07 3.45
N VAL A 175 3.45 -5.79 3.05
CA VAL A 175 2.23 -4.98 2.90
C VAL A 175 1.28 -5.61 1.87
N ARG A 176 1.82 -6.10 0.75
CA ARG A 176 1.07 -6.82 -0.28
C ARG A 176 0.50 -8.14 0.23
N GLN A 177 1.30 -8.94 0.96
CA GLN A 177 0.84 -10.20 1.53
C GLN A 177 -0.32 -10.00 2.53
N HIS A 178 -0.30 -8.92 3.31
CA HIS A 178 -1.39 -8.56 4.22
C HIS A 178 -2.69 -8.24 3.45
N SER A 179 -2.61 -7.42 2.41
CA SER A 179 -3.77 -7.04 1.59
C SER A 179 -4.37 -8.24 0.86
N LEU A 180 -3.50 -9.11 0.31
CA LEU A 180 -3.89 -10.39 -0.30
C LEU A 180 -4.62 -11.30 0.69
N LEU A 181 -4.08 -11.48 1.90
CA LEU A 181 -4.69 -12.34 2.91
C LEU A 181 -6.11 -11.85 3.27
N ILE A 182 -6.32 -10.54 3.39
CA ILE A 182 -7.66 -10.01 3.69
C ILE A 182 -8.64 -10.31 2.55
N GLY A 183 -8.23 -10.11 1.29
CA GLY A 183 -9.03 -10.47 0.13
C GLY A 183 -9.36 -11.97 0.07
N ASP A 184 -8.37 -12.83 0.34
CA ASP A 184 -8.57 -14.29 0.41
C ASP A 184 -9.60 -14.68 1.49
N LEU A 185 -9.51 -14.06 2.68
CA LEU A 185 -10.44 -14.31 3.80
C LEU A 185 -11.86 -13.87 3.46
N ILE A 186 -12.02 -12.70 2.82
CA ILE A 186 -13.31 -12.22 2.33
C ILE A 186 -13.87 -13.21 1.29
N GLY A 187 -13.03 -13.68 0.37
CA GLY A 187 -13.42 -14.70 -0.60
C GLY A 187 -13.94 -15.98 0.06
N ILE A 188 -13.31 -16.43 1.15
CA ILE A 188 -13.77 -17.59 1.93
C ILE A 188 -15.15 -17.30 2.56
N VAL A 189 -15.35 -16.10 3.12
CA VAL A 189 -16.64 -15.69 3.69
C VAL A 189 -17.74 -15.68 2.63
N GLU A 190 -17.50 -15.02 1.51
CA GLU A 190 -18.50 -14.92 0.42
C GLU A 190 -18.87 -16.29 -0.14
N ASN A 191 -17.89 -17.17 -0.30
CA ASN A 191 -18.12 -18.53 -0.80
C ASN A 191 -18.87 -19.39 0.21
N ASN A 192 -18.56 -19.29 1.51
CA ASN A 192 -19.23 -20.07 2.55
C ASN A 192 -20.68 -19.59 2.77
N LEU A 193 -20.91 -18.29 2.70
CA LEU A 193 -22.23 -17.69 2.84
C LEU A 193 -23.04 -17.71 1.53
N GLU A 194 -22.46 -18.09 0.40
CA GLU A 194 -23.05 -17.94 -0.94
C GLU A 194 -23.64 -16.54 -1.16
N TYR A 195 -22.88 -15.52 -0.74
CA TYR A 195 -23.34 -14.14 -0.72
C TYR A 195 -22.20 -13.20 -1.09
N ARG A 196 -22.39 -12.40 -2.14
CA ARG A 196 -21.44 -11.35 -2.54
C ARG A 196 -21.72 -10.10 -1.74
N ILE A 197 -20.77 -9.72 -0.90
CA ILE A 197 -20.92 -8.57 -0.03
C ILE A 197 -20.68 -7.31 -0.88
N PRO A 198 -21.65 -6.37 -0.96
CA PRO A 198 -21.45 -5.14 -1.73
C PRO A 198 -20.24 -4.35 -1.21
N ARG A 199 -19.30 -4.01 -2.09
CA ARG A 199 -18.00 -3.43 -1.73
C ARG A 199 -18.10 -2.01 -1.15
N ASP A 200 -19.17 -1.30 -1.50
CA ASP A 200 -19.53 0.03 -0.98
C ASP A 200 -20.36 -0.03 0.32
N SER A 201 -20.62 -1.23 0.85
CA SER A 201 -21.42 -1.38 2.06
C SER A 201 -20.62 -1.19 3.35
N LEU A 202 -21.32 -0.70 4.38
CA LEU A 202 -20.81 -0.58 5.73
C LEU A 202 -20.37 -1.93 6.33
N ASP A 203 -21.02 -3.04 5.93
CA ASP A 203 -20.71 -4.37 6.44
C ASP A 203 -19.40 -4.91 5.85
N TYR A 204 -19.15 -4.63 4.57
CA TYR A 204 -17.86 -4.89 3.93
C TYR A 204 -16.73 -4.13 4.63
N SER A 205 -16.87 -2.81 4.77
CA SER A 205 -15.88 -1.95 5.42
C SER A 205 -15.56 -2.40 6.85
N ARG A 206 -16.58 -2.82 7.61
CA ARG A 206 -16.41 -3.36 8.97
C ARG A 206 -15.64 -4.67 8.99
N LEU A 207 -15.95 -5.60 8.09
CA LEU A 207 -15.25 -6.89 8.02
C LEU A 207 -13.78 -6.69 7.65
N VAL A 208 -13.50 -5.90 6.60
CA VAL A 208 -12.13 -5.55 6.18
C VAL A 208 -11.37 -4.91 7.34
N THR A 209 -11.98 -3.91 7.99
CA THR A 209 -11.40 -3.22 9.14
C THR A 209 -11.09 -4.17 10.29
N HIS A 210 -12.01 -5.08 10.62
CA HIS A 210 -11.80 -6.06 11.67
C HIS A 210 -10.59 -6.96 11.35
N LEU A 211 -10.56 -7.55 10.15
CA LEU A 211 -9.46 -8.41 9.71
C LEU A 211 -8.12 -7.66 9.69
N ARG A 212 -8.09 -6.41 9.21
CA ARG A 212 -6.91 -5.54 9.28
C ARG A 212 -6.41 -5.41 10.71
N PHE A 213 -7.29 -5.13 11.66
CA PHE A 213 -6.90 -4.97 13.06
C PHE A 213 -6.43 -6.27 13.70
N VAL A 214 -7.00 -7.43 13.32
CA VAL A 214 -6.48 -8.74 13.74
C VAL A 214 -5.02 -8.88 13.29
N LEU A 215 -4.72 -8.65 12.01
CA LEU A 215 -3.36 -8.77 11.48
C LEU A 215 -2.38 -7.79 12.13
N GLU A 216 -2.79 -6.53 12.34
CA GLU A 216 -1.93 -5.53 13.00
C GLU A 216 -1.67 -5.88 14.48
N ARG A 217 -2.66 -6.39 15.22
CA ARG A 217 -2.46 -6.85 16.60
C ARG A 217 -1.47 -8.02 16.66
N LEU A 218 -1.64 -9.02 15.79
CA LEU A 218 -0.73 -10.17 15.73
C LEU A 218 0.70 -9.72 15.43
N ARG A 219 0.87 -8.79 14.48
CA ARG A 219 2.18 -8.21 14.15
C ARG A 219 2.83 -7.50 15.33
N ARG A 220 2.06 -6.79 16.15
CA ARG A 220 2.55 -6.05 17.32
C ARG A 220 2.68 -6.91 18.59
N GLY A 221 2.23 -8.16 18.55
CA GLY A 221 2.15 -9.02 19.73
C GLY A 221 1.15 -8.52 20.78
N GLU A 222 0.16 -7.72 20.35
CA GLU A 222 -0.88 -7.19 21.23
C GLU A 222 -1.91 -8.29 21.51
N SER A 223 -2.10 -8.62 22.80
CA SER A 223 -3.12 -9.60 23.20
C SER A 223 -4.47 -8.97 23.46
N VAL A 224 -5.53 -9.64 23.03
CA VAL A 224 -6.91 -9.29 23.37
C VAL A 224 -7.33 -10.12 24.57
N ARG A 225 -7.82 -9.46 25.63
CA ARG A 225 -8.39 -10.18 26.79
C ARG A 225 -9.65 -10.92 26.36
N GLU A 226 -9.65 -12.22 26.55
CA GLU A 226 -10.81 -13.07 26.34
C GLU A 226 -11.81 -12.92 27.49
N THR A 227 -13.10 -12.84 27.15
CA THR A 227 -14.19 -13.06 28.11
C THR A 227 -14.81 -14.40 27.79
N SER A 228 -14.53 -15.42 28.61
CA SER A 228 -15.02 -16.79 28.43
C SER A 228 -16.54 -16.89 28.28
N THR A 229 -17.28 -15.91 28.82
CA THR A 229 -18.73 -15.78 28.65
C THR A 229 -19.15 -15.47 27.22
N LEU A 230 -18.41 -14.61 26.50
CA LEU A 230 -18.74 -14.24 25.12
C LEU A 230 -18.49 -15.42 24.18
N ASP A 231 -17.36 -16.10 24.33
CA ASP A 231 -17.02 -17.26 23.50
C ASP A 231 -18.05 -18.38 23.61
N GLY A 232 -18.41 -18.76 24.85
CA GLY A 232 -19.44 -19.75 25.09
C GLY A 232 -20.81 -19.35 24.55
N LEU A 233 -21.15 -18.05 24.58
CA LEU A 233 -22.39 -17.54 24.01
C LEU A 233 -22.37 -17.64 22.48
N MET A 234 -21.32 -17.16 21.82
CA MET A 234 -21.22 -17.19 20.35
C MET A 234 -21.26 -18.62 19.81
N LYS A 235 -20.55 -19.54 20.46
CA LYS A 235 -20.54 -20.96 20.08
C LYS A 235 -21.91 -21.64 20.21
N ARG A 236 -22.74 -21.20 21.18
CA ARG A 236 -24.07 -21.77 21.41
C ARG A 236 -25.14 -21.16 20.51
N GLU A 237 -25.17 -19.83 20.39
CA GLU A 237 -26.21 -19.12 19.65
C GLU A 237 -25.94 -19.13 18.14
N TYR A 238 -24.67 -19.09 17.71
CA TYR A 238 -24.26 -18.97 16.31
C TYR A 238 -23.20 -20.02 15.91
N PRO A 239 -23.46 -21.33 16.05
CA PRO A 239 -22.47 -22.39 15.89
C PRO A 239 -21.84 -22.46 14.49
N GLU A 240 -22.63 -22.18 13.44
CA GLU A 240 -22.15 -22.18 12.05
C GLU A 240 -21.17 -21.03 11.80
N MET A 241 -21.57 -19.80 12.17
CA MET A 241 -20.72 -18.62 12.03
C MET A 241 -19.48 -18.69 12.92
N TYR A 242 -19.59 -19.32 14.10
CA TYR A 242 -18.44 -19.59 14.96
C TYR A 242 -17.43 -20.54 14.31
N THR A 243 -17.92 -21.57 13.63
CA THR A 243 -17.07 -22.53 12.92
C THR A 243 -16.38 -21.85 11.72
N LEU A 244 -17.11 -21.03 10.96
CA LEU A 244 -16.51 -20.23 9.89
C LEU A 244 -15.46 -19.26 10.44
N ALA A 245 -15.76 -18.54 11.53
CA ALA A 245 -14.79 -17.66 12.19
C ALA A 245 -13.53 -18.41 12.61
N TRP A 246 -13.68 -19.61 13.18
CA TRP A 246 -12.55 -20.46 13.56
C TRP A 246 -11.73 -20.92 12.35
N GLN A 247 -12.38 -21.27 11.24
CA GLN A 247 -11.67 -21.62 10.00
C GLN A 247 -10.84 -20.44 9.48
N LEU A 248 -11.41 -19.23 9.48
CA LEU A 248 -10.72 -18.02 9.07
C LEU A 248 -9.50 -17.73 9.96
N THR A 249 -9.60 -17.90 11.28
CA THR A 249 -8.44 -17.75 12.16
C THR A 249 -7.36 -18.79 11.88
N LYS A 250 -7.72 -20.04 11.51
CA LYS A 250 -6.74 -21.04 11.07
C LYS A 250 -6.04 -20.68 9.76
N VAL A 251 -6.75 -20.06 8.82
CA VAL A 251 -6.13 -19.53 7.60
C VAL A 251 -5.14 -18.42 7.94
N ILE A 252 -5.51 -17.49 8.82
CA ILE A 252 -4.63 -16.43 9.31
C ILE A 252 -3.38 -17.03 9.97
N GLU A 253 -3.54 -17.93 10.95
CA GLU A 253 -2.43 -18.58 11.67
C GLU A 253 -1.43 -19.24 10.72
N ASN A 254 -1.92 -19.97 9.72
CA ASN A 254 -1.07 -20.66 8.75
C ASN A 254 -0.32 -19.67 7.83
N ARG A 255 -0.96 -18.54 7.47
CA ARG A 255 -0.37 -17.55 6.57
C ARG A 255 0.68 -16.69 7.28
N VAL A 256 0.40 -16.23 8.50
CA VAL A 256 1.30 -15.33 9.26
C VAL A 256 2.24 -16.07 10.21
N ARG A 257 2.03 -17.37 10.45
CA ARG A 257 2.82 -18.21 11.38
C ARG A 257 2.82 -17.72 12.82
N ILE A 258 1.74 -17.05 13.25
CA ILE A 258 1.53 -16.53 14.60
C ILE A 258 0.18 -17.10 15.09
N PRO A 259 0.10 -17.66 16.31
CA PRO A 259 -1.16 -18.11 16.88
C PRO A 259 -2.16 -16.95 17.00
N VAL A 260 -3.42 -17.19 16.64
CA VAL A 260 -4.48 -16.19 16.75
C VAL A 260 -5.17 -16.34 18.10
N TYR A 261 -5.40 -15.22 18.78
CA TYR A 261 -6.05 -15.24 20.09
C TYR A 261 -7.48 -15.79 19.99
N PRO A 262 -7.94 -16.67 20.90
CA PRO A 262 -9.29 -17.24 20.86
C PRO A 262 -10.40 -16.19 20.81
N ALA A 263 -10.19 -15.04 21.47
CA ALA A 263 -11.11 -13.91 21.47
C ALA A 263 -11.48 -13.43 20.05
N GLU A 264 -10.57 -13.54 19.07
CA GLU A 264 -10.83 -13.11 17.69
C GLU A 264 -11.90 -13.96 17.01
N VAL A 265 -12.05 -15.24 17.39
CA VAL A 265 -13.11 -16.11 16.87
C VAL A 265 -14.47 -15.55 17.26
N SER A 266 -14.62 -15.14 18.54
CA SER A 266 -15.87 -14.57 19.05
C SER A 266 -16.23 -13.26 18.35
N TYR A 267 -15.27 -12.33 18.19
CA TYR A 267 -15.54 -11.07 17.51
C TYR A 267 -15.86 -11.26 16.04
N LEU A 268 -15.11 -12.12 15.34
CA LEU A 268 -15.36 -12.42 13.94
C LEU A 268 -16.73 -13.08 13.74
N THR A 269 -17.16 -13.95 14.68
CA THR A 269 -18.51 -14.55 14.66
C THR A 269 -19.60 -13.49 14.61
N VAL A 270 -19.46 -12.38 15.36
CA VAL A 270 -20.45 -11.28 15.35
C VAL A 270 -20.53 -10.62 13.97
N HIS A 271 -19.38 -10.38 13.34
CA HIS A 271 -19.33 -9.79 12.00
C HIS A 271 -19.95 -10.70 10.94
N LEU A 272 -19.67 -12.00 11.01
CA LEU A 272 -20.23 -13.00 10.09
C LEU A 272 -21.73 -13.19 10.29
N GLN A 273 -22.20 -13.26 11.53
CA GLN A 273 -23.63 -13.38 11.84
C GLN A 273 -24.44 -12.20 11.30
N ARG A 274 -23.90 -10.98 11.38
CA ARG A 274 -24.55 -9.80 10.79
C ARG A 274 -24.67 -9.91 9.27
N LEU A 275 -23.65 -10.43 8.59
CA LEU A 275 -23.69 -10.65 7.15
C LEU A 275 -24.71 -11.73 6.76
N ALA A 276 -24.78 -12.82 7.53
CA ALA A 276 -25.77 -13.87 7.33
C ALA A 276 -27.22 -13.33 7.48
N GLN A 277 -27.49 -12.54 8.52
CA GLN A 277 -28.79 -11.90 8.72
C GLN A 277 -29.17 -10.96 7.56
N LYS A 278 -28.20 -10.17 7.09
CA LYS A 278 -28.45 -9.25 5.98
C LYS A 278 -28.81 -9.99 4.69
N LYS A 279 -28.15 -11.13 4.42
CA LYS A 279 -28.51 -12.01 3.30
C LYS A 279 -29.97 -12.48 3.43
N GLU A 280 -30.38 -12.93 4.60
CA GLU A 280 -31.77 -13.37 4.86
C GLU A 280 -32.77 -12.23 4.61
N ASP A 281 -32.49 -11.04 5.13
CA ASP A 281 -33.35 -9.85 4.97
C ASP A 281 -33.52 -9.47 3.49
N GLU A 282 -32.46 -9.55 2.68
CA GLU A 282 -32.48 -9.24 1.25
C GLU A 282 -33.34 -10.26 0.47
N VAL A 283 -33.19 -11.55 0.77
CA VAL A 283 -34.01 -12.63 0.16
C VAL A 283 -35.50 -12.49 0.51
N ASP A 284 -35.80 -12.15 1.76
CA ASP A 284 -37.18 -11.92 2.21
C ASP A 284 -37.84 -10.72 1.53
N MET A 285 -37.07 -9.66 1.25
CA MET A 285 -37.55 -8.48 0.53
C MET A 285 -37.82 -8.75 -0.95
N GLU A 286 -36.98 -9.54 -1.62
CA GLU A 286 -37.20 -9.94 -3.01
C GLU A 286 -38.47 -10.80 -3.13
N THR A 287 -38.61 -11.79 -2.25
CA THR A 287 -39.79 -12.68 -2.23
C THR A 287 -41.10 -11.89 -2.02
N LYS A 288 -41.09 -10.83 -1.20
CA LYS A 288 -42.27 -9.97 -0.96
C LYS A 288 -42.58 -9.00 -2.10
N ARG A 289 -41.64 -8.73 -3.03
CA ARG A 289 -41.87 -7.86 -4.20
C ARG A 289 -42.48 -8.61 -5.38
N GLU A 290 -42.35 -9.93 -5.41
CA GLU A 290 -42.87 -10.79 -6.48
C GLU A 290 -44.31 -11.29 -6.23
N ILE A 291 -44.88 -11.00 -5.05
CA ILE A 291 -46.26 -11.32 -4.64
C ILE A 291 -47.13 -10.07 -4.72
#